data_AF-A0A7S1M2H6-F1
#
_entry.id   AF-A0A7S1M2H6-F1
#
_cell.length_a   1.000
_cell.length_b   1.000
_cell.length_c   1.000
_cell.angle_alpha   90.00
_cell.angle_beta   90.00
_cell.angle_gamma   90.00
#
_symmetry.space_group_name_H-M   'P 1'
#
loop_
_entity.id
_entity.type
_entity.pdbx_description
1 polymer ?
#
loop_
_entity_poly.entity_id
_entity_poly.type
_entity_poly.pdbx_seq_one_letter_code
_entity_poly.pdbx_strand_id
1 'polypeptide(L)'
;DGREIRERFEAIYKLEEQSGWTMPELIASDKKFMHDMVEEVGYGHLLPKQACFPREYTPLLAGQIVKELGLSAVDHVVLKLCNKTRAAGVVVVAAKDLDSTLQKLLVPPKDKDMDEWLERKTESLVLRS
;
A
#
# COMPACT_ATOMS: atom_id res chain seq x y z
N ASP A 1 -25.75 17.84 3.32
CA ASP A 1 -26.52 17.02 2.37
C ASP A 1 -25.52 16.36 1.43
N GLY A 2 -25.42 15.03 1.40
CA GLY A 2 -24.32 14.28 0.76
C GLY A 2 -24.33 14.30 -0.78
N ARG A 3 -25.28 14.99 -1.40
CA ARG A 3 -25.44 15.08 -2.86
C ARG A 3 -24.31 15.85 -3.53
N GLU A 4 -23.86 16.94 -2.92
CA GLU A 4 -22.78 17.78 -3.46
C GLU A 4 -21.43 17.03 -3.49
N ILE A 5 -21.20 16.15 -2.50
CA ILE A 5 -20.04 15.27 -2.45
C ILE A 5 -20.11 14.26 -3.60
N ARG A 6 -21.28 13.67 -3.84
CA ARG A 6 -21.49 12.68 -4.92
C ARG A 6 -21.29 13.28 -6.30
N GLU A 7 -21.81 14.47 -6.56
CA GLU A 7 -21.71 15.13 -7.87
C GLU A 7 -20.27 15.56 -8.20
N ARG A 8 -19.53 16.12 -7.23
CA ARG A 8 -18.09 16.40 -7.40
C ARG A 8 -17.28 15.13 -7.64
N PHE A 9 -17.63 14.07 -6.91
CA PHE A 9 -16.95 12.79 -6.98
C PHE A 9 -17.12 12.11 -8.36
N GLU A 10 -18.35 12.07 -8.88
CA GLU A 10 -18.64 11.53 -10.22
C GLU A 10 -17.93 12.34 -11.31
N ALA A 11 -17.83 13.67 -11.14
CA ALA A 11 -17.15 14.57 -12.07
C ALA A 11 -15.61 14.41 -12.09
N ILE A 12 -14.97 14.22 -10.93
CA ILE A 12 -13.50 14.09 -10.83
C ILE A 12 -13.02 12.73 -11.35
N TYR A 13 -13.79 11.67 -11.10
CA TYR A 13 -13.31 10.29 -11.30
C TYR A 13 -13.92 9.52 -12.46
N LYS A 14 -14.77 10.16 -13.29
CA LYS A 14 -15.34 9.59 -14.54
C LYS A 14 -15.81 8.14 -14.36
N LEU A 15 -16.49 7.85 -13.26
CA LEU A 15 -17.01 6.52 -12.97
C LEU A 15 -18.20 6.26 -13.89
N GLU A 16 -17.91 5.71 -15.07
CA GLU A 16 -18.94 5.15 -15.94
C GLU A 16 -19.68 4.04 -15.20
N GLU A 17 -21.02 4.02 -15.32
CA GLU A 17 -22.00 3.15 -14.64
C GLU A 17 -21.79 1.62 -14.81
N GLN A 18 -20.65 1.16 -15.33
CA GLN A 18 -20.44 -0.24 -15.73
C GLN A 18 -19.73 -1.12 -14.68
N SER A 19 -19.20 -0.57 -13.59
CA SER A 19 -18.71 -1.41 -12.49
C SER A 19 -19.90 -1.73 -11.58
N GLY A 20 -20.32 -3.00 -11.48
CA GLY A 20 -21.36 -3.48 -10.55
C GLY A 20 -21.01 -3.35 -9.05
N TRP A 21 -20.14 -2.41 -8.70
CA TRP A 21 -19.69 -2.06 -7.37
C TRP A 21 -20.46 -0.82 -6.92
N THR A 22 -20.92 -0.82 -5.67
CA THR A 22 -21.45 0.40 -5.06
C THR A 22 -20.30 1.37 -4.77
N MET A 23 -20.58 2.68 -4.74
CA MET A 23 -19.57 3.69 -4.42
C MET A 23 -18.81 3.42 -3.11
N PRO A 24 -19.47 3.02 -2.00
CA PRO A 24 -18.77 2.67 -0.77
C PRO A 24 -17.79 1.50 -0.94
N GLU A 25 -18.12 0.50 -1.76
CA GLU A 25 -17.26 -0.65 -2.01
C GLU A 25 -16.02 -0.27 -2.81
N LEU A 26 -16.19 0.55 -3.85
CA LEU A 26 -15.08 1.10 -4.62
C LEU A 26 -14.13 1.89 -3.71
N ILE A 27 -14.68 2.83 -2.93
CA ILE A 27 -13.92 3.68 -2.01
C ILE A 27 -13.18 2.84 -0.97
N ALA A 28 -13.85 1.87 -0.34
CA ALA A 28 -13.25 1.06 0.70
C ALA A 28 -12.18 0.09 0.18
N SER A 29 -12.26 -0.30 -1.10
CA SER A 29 -11.32 -1.23 -1.71
C SER A 29 -10.00 -0.58 -2.12
N ASP A 30 -10.02 0.70 -2.49
CA ASP A 30 -8.83 1.46 -2.84
C ASP A 30 -8.38 2.38 -1.70
N LYS A 31 -7.28 1.98 -1.05
CA LYS A 31 -6.78 2.67 0.15
C LYS A 31 -6.16 4.02 -0.15
N LYS A 32 -5.58 4.17 -1.35
CA LYS A 32 -5.03 5.46 -1.77
C LYS A 32 -6.18 6.41 -2.04
N PHE A 33 -7.19 5.94 -2.76
CA PHE A 33 -8.37 6.72 -3.07
C PHE A 33 -9.11 7.18 -1.81
N MET A 34 -9.33 6.28 -0.85
CA MET A 34 -9.94 6.64 0.44
C MET A 34 -9.12 7.70 1.18
N HIS A 35 -7.79 7.58 1.20
CA HIS A 35 -6.93 8.58 1.83
C HIS A 35 -7.04 9.94 1.14
N ASP A 36 -6.90 9.97 -0.19
CA ASP A 36 -6.96 11.21 -0.97
C ASP A 36 -8.31 11.92 -0.77
N MET A 37 -9.42 11.16 -0.69
CA MET A 37 -10.73 11.72 -0.37
C MET A 37 -10.78 12.33 1.03
N VAL A 38 -10.29 11.63 2.06
CA VAL A 38 -10.31 12.12 3.45
C VAL A 38 -9.41 13.37 3.59
N GLU A 39 -8.32 13.43 2.83
CA GLU A 39 -7.47 14.62 2.74
C GLU A 39 -8.20 15.80 2.05
N GLU A 40 -8.85 15.56 0.91
CA GLU A 40 -9.60 16.57 0.15
C GLU A 40 -10.73 17.19 0.96
N VAL A 41 -11.43 16.41 1.79
CA VAL A 41 -12.49 16.92 2.67
C VAL A 41 -11.97 17.57 3.97
N GLY A 42 -10.65 17.74 4.12
CA GLY A 42 -10.02 18.47 5.22
C GLY A 42 -9.74 17.64 6.49
N TYR A 43 -9.93 16.33 6.42
CA TYR A 43 -9.70 15.41 7.54
C TYR A 43 -8.33 14.72 7.47
N GLY A 44 -7.39 15.22 6.66
CA GLY A 44 -6.04 14.65 6.54
C GLY A 44 -5.27 14.54 7.87
N HIS A 45 -5.60 15.38 8.86
CA HIS A 45 -5.03 15.30 10.21
C HIS A 45 -5.40 14.03 11.00
N LEU A 46 -6.42 13.29 10.57
CA LEU A 46 -6.82 12.00 11.13
C LEU A 46 -6.13 10.83 10.44
N LEU A 47 -5.43 11.07 9.33
CA LEU A 47 -4.78 10.04 8.54
C LEU A 47 -3.32 9.88 8.97
N PRO A 48 -2.78 8.65 8.99
CA PRO A 48 -1.35 8.47 9.06
C PRO A 48 -0.70 9.03 7.81
N LYS A 49 0.43 9.73 7.98
CA LYS A 49 1.25 10.16 6.84
C LYS A 49 1.66 8.95 6.01
N GLN A 50 1.34 8.95 4.73
CA GLN A 50 1.60 7.82 3.83
C GLN A 50 2.05 8.28 2.45
N ALA A 51 2.68 7.36 1.72
CA ALA A 51 3.11 7.54 0.35
C ALA A 51 3.01 6.19 -0.39
N CYS A 52 2.80 6.23 -1.70
CA CYS A 52 2.63 5.03 -2.52
C CYS A 52 3.75 4.94 -3.56
N PHE A 53 4.39 3.78 -3.63
CA PHE A 53 5.50 3.52 -4.54
C PHE A 53 5.22 2.29 -5.42
N PRO A 54 5.78 2.22 -6.64
CA PRO A 54 5.77 1.01 -7.44
C PRO A 54 6.35 -0.19 -6.68
N ARG A 55 5.83 -1.39 -6.96
CA ARG A 55 6.32 -2.65 -6.36
C ARG A 55 7.59 -3.13 -7.07
N GLU A 56 8.61 -2.29 -7.11
CA GLU A 56 9.89 -2.54 -7.77
C GLU A 56 11.01 -2.01 -6.89
N TYR A 57 12.06 -2.81 -6.70
CA TYR A 57 13.22 -2.38 -5.93
C TYR A 57 14.10 -1.45 -6.75
N THR A 58 14.46 -0.31 -6.17
CA THR A 58 15.57 0.53 -6.65
C THR A 58 16.48 0.90 -5.47
N PRO A 59 17.79 1.12 -5.68
CA PRO A 59 18.70 1.57 -4.61
C PRO A 59 18.34 2.93 -3.98
N LEU A 60 17.43 3.69 -4.60
CA LEU A 60 17.00 5.00 -4.13
C LEU A 60 15.65 4.95 -3.38
N LEU A 61 14.92 3.84 -3.47
CA LEU A 61 13.54 3.72 -2.97
C LEU A 61 13.45 4.00 -1.46
N ALA A 62 14.36 3.44 -0.66
CA ALA A 62 14.38 3.69 0.78
C ALA A 62 14.59 5.18 1.11
N GLY A 63 15.51 5.84 0.41
CA GLY A 63 15.77 7.27 0.58
C GLY A 63 14.58 8.13 0.18
N GLN A 64 13.87 7.75 -0.88
CA GLN A 64 12.63 8.41 -1.30
C GLN A 64 11.53 8.31 -0.24
N ILE A 65 11.29 7.10 0.29
CA ILE A 65 10.30 6.86 1.36
C ILE A 65 10.64 7.71 2.60
N VAL A 66 11.89 7.68 3.06
CA VAL A 66 12.35 8.43 4.23
C VAL A 66 12.14 9.93 4.02
N LYS A 67 12.49 10.46 2.84
CA LYS A 67 12.31 11.87 2.52
C LYS A 67 10.84 12.28 2.48
N GLU A 68 10.00 11.50 1.80
CA GLU A 68 8.58 11.82 1.59
C GLU A 68 7.78 11.73 2.90
N LEU A 69 8.05 10.69 3.69
CA LEU A 69 7.44 10.52 5.00
C LEU A 69 8.11 11.40 6.09
N GLY A 70 9.27 12.00 5.81
CA GLY A 70 9.97 12.85 6.77
C GLY A 70 10.46 12.08 8.00
N LEU A 71 10.95 10.86 7.77
CA LEU A 71 11.37 9.94 8.83
C LEU A 71 12.79 10.26 9.32
N SER A 72 13.01 10.10 10.61
CA SER A 72 14.32 9.99 11.24
C SER A 72 14.79 8.53 11.28
N ALA A 73 16.08 8.30 11.55
CA ALA A 73 16.66 6.96 11.58
C ALA A 73 16.08 6.02 12.66
N VAL A 74 15.45 6.59 13.71
CA VAL A 74 14.83 5.84 14.81
C VAL A 74 13.34 5.56 14.59
N ASP A 75 12.74 6.20 13.57
CA ASP A 75 11.32 6.02 13.27
C ASP A 75 11.06 4.65 12.65
N HIS A 76 9.80 4.23 12.76
CA HIS A 76 9.31 3.00 12.16
C HIS A 76 8.29 3.33 11.07
N VAL A 77 8.29 2.53 10.01
CA VAL A 77 7.34 2.61 8.90
C VAL A 77 6.62 1.30 8.72
N VAL A 78 5.35 1.39 8.32
CA VAL A 78 4.52 0.24 7.98
C VAL A 78 4.47 0.10 6.46
N LEU A 79 5.08 -0.96 5.93
CA LEU A 79 5.00 -1.32 4.53
C LEU A 79 3.76 -2.18 4.30
N LYS A 80 2.98 -1.86 3.26
CA LYS A 80 1.75 -2.56 2.94
C LYS A 80 1.52 -2.55 1.43
N LEU A 81 1.06 -3.68 0.90
CA LEU A 81 0.60 -3.75 -0.49
C LEU A 81 -0.70 -2.95 -0.64
N CYS A 82 -0.73 -2.07 -1.65
CA CYS A 82 -1.96 -1.39 -2.04
C CYS A 82 -3.05 -2.42 -2.37
N ASN A 83 -4.27 -2.15 -1.94
CA ASN A 83 -5.49 -2.86 -2.36
C ASN A 83 -5.56 -4.37 -2.03
N LYS A 84 -4.64 -4.93 -1.21
CA LYS A 84 -4.84 -6.26 -0.59
C LYS A 84 -5.68 -6.18 0.70
N THR A 85 -6.60 -7.14 0.85
CA THR A 85 -7.42 -7.36 2.06
C THR A 85 -6.74 -8.37 3.02
N ARG A 86 -7.19 -8.45 4.29
CA ARG A 86 -6.76 -9.42 5.33
C ARG A 86 -5.30 -9.31 5.86
N ALA A 87 -4.73 -8.11 5.93
CA ALA A 87 -3.38 -7.86 6.49
C ALA A 87 -2.23 -8.69 5.84
N ALA A 88 -2.47 -9.34 4.71
CA ALA A 88 -1.44 -10.10 4.01
C ALA A 88 -0.36 -9.15 3.48
N GLY A 89 0.87 -9.30 3.97
CA GLY A 89 2.01 -8.51 3.53
C GLY A 89 2.14 -7.13 4.18
N VAL A 90 1.74 -7.00 5.46
CA VAL A 90 2.10 -5.84 6.29
C VAL A 90 3.43 -6.13 7.00
N VAL A 91 4.40 -5.23 6.89
CA VAL A 91 5.71 -5.34 7.53
C VAL A 91 6.02 -4.03 8.26
N VAL A 92 6.36 -4.12 9.54
CA VAL A 92 6.87 -2.96 10.31
C VAL A 92 8.38 -3.00 10.27
N VAL A 93 9.03 -1.90 9.91
CA VAL A 93 10.48 -1.82 9.75
C VAL A 93 11.00 -0.49 10.27
N ALA A 94 12.15 -0.50 10.95
CA ALA A 94 12.83 0.73 11.32
C ALA A 94 13.42 1.40 10.07
N ALA A 95 13.42 2.74 10.02
CA ALA A 95 13.91 3.50 8.87
C ALA A 95 15.35 3.12 8.48
N LYS A 96 16.21 2.83 9.47
CA LYS A 96 17.60 2.36 9.26
C LYS A 96 17.72 1.01 8.53
N ASP A 97 16.71 0.14 8.65
CA ASP A 97 16.71 -1.23 8.09
C ASP A 97 15.87 -1.34 6.81
N LEU A 98 15.26 -0.22 6.40
CA LEU A 98 14.26 -0.14 5.33
C LEU A 98 14.80 -0.64 3.99
N ASP A 99 15.99 -0.21 3.59
CA ASP A 99 16.61 -0.60 2.31
C ASP A 99 16.79 -2.12 2.19
N SER A 100 17.42 -2.72 3.19
CA SER A 100 17.66 -4.17 3.24
C SER A 100 16.35 -4.97 3.24
N THR A 101 15.30 -4.42 3.85
CA THR A 101 13.97 -5.04 3.91
C THR A 101 13.26 -4.94 2.57
N LEU A 102 13.29 -3.78 1.92
CA LEU A 102 12.73 -3.58 0.59
C LEU A 102 13.41 -4.49 -0.43
N GLN A 103 14.74 -4.61 -0.38
CA GLN A 103 15.48 -5.53 -1.24
C GLN A 103 14.98 -6.97 -1.09
N LYS A 104 14.84 -7.46 0.15
CA LYS A 104 14.33 -8.81 0.44
C LYS A 104 12.88 -9.02 -0.01
N LEU A 105 12.05 -7.99 0.06
CA LEU A 105 10.63 -8.06 -0.26
C LEU A 105 10.33 -7.95 -1.75
N LEU A 106 11.14 -7.19 -2.48
CA LEU A 106 10.86 -6.76 -3.85
C LEU A 106 11.80 -7.38 -4.90
N VAL A 107 12.96 -7.90 -4.50
CA VAL A 107 13.85 -8.62 -5.42
C VAL A 107 13.46 -10.10 -5.41
N PRO A 108 13.03 -10.67 -6.55
CA PRO A 108 12.77 -12.10 -6.63
C PRO A 108 14.08 -12.91 -6.44
N PRO A 109 14.01 -14.12 -5.87
CA PRO A 109 15.14 -15.04 -5.86
C PRO A 109 15.56 -15.35 -7.31
N LYS A 110 16.85 -15.65 -7.53
CA LYS A 110 17.33 -16.10 -8.83
C LYS A 110 16.97 -17.57 -9.04
N ASP A 111 16.84 -18.00 -10.29
CA ASP A 111 16.20 -19.25 -10.76
C ASP A 111 16.42 -20.51 -9.90
N LYS A 112 17.62 -20.77 -9.36
CA LYS A 112 17.88 -21.95 -8.52
C LYS A 112 17.22 -21.91 -7.13
N ASP A 113 16.93 -20.72 -6.62
CA ASP A 113 16.29 -20.51 -5.32
C ASP A 113 14.77 -20.32 -5.45
N MET A 114 14.24 -20.29 -6.68
CA MET A 114 12.83 -20.01 -6.94
C MET A 114 11.93 -21.18 -6.51
N ASP A 115 12.33 -22.42 -6.82
CA ASP A 115 11.57 -23.61 -6.44
C ASP A 115 11.56 -23.79 -4.92
N GLU A 116 12.71 -23.67 -4.25
CA GLU A 116 12.80 -23.70 -2.78
C GLU A 116 12.01 -22.55 -2.12
N TRP A 117 12.00 -21.36 -2.74
CA TRP A 117 11.23 -20.23 -2.25
C TRP A 117 9.72 -20.43 -2.41
N LEU A 118 9.29 -21.04 -3.52
CA LEU A 118 7.90 -21.42 -3.78
C LEU A 118 7.44 -22.52 -2.82
N GLU A 119 8.26 -23.54 -2.58
CA GLU A 119 7.99 -24.61 -1.61
C GLU A 119 7.82 -24.04 -0.20
N ARG A 120 8.77 -23.23 0.28
CA ARG A 120 8.66 -22.56 1.60
C ARG A 120 7.43 -21.67 1.73
N LYS A 121 7.03 -20.98 0.65
CA LYS A 121 5.81 -20.16 0.64
C LYS A 121 4.56 -21.00 0.69
N THR A 122 4.56 -22.15 0.00
CA THR A 122 3.44 -23.08 -0.05
C THR A 122 3.25 -23.76 1.32
N GLU A 123 4.32 -24.22 1.95
CA GLU A 123 4.29 -24.78 3.32
C GLU A 123 3.79 -23.76 4.35
N SER A 124 4.25 -22.52 4.28
CA SER A 124 3.78 -21.45 5.17
C SER A 124 2.30 -21.09 4.96
N LEU A 125 1.72 -21.40 3.80
CA LEU A 125 0.29 -21.20 3.53
C LEU A 125 -0.54 -22.37 4.06
N VAL A 126 -0.05 -23.60 3.92
CA VAL A 126 -0.70 -24.83 4.40
C VAL A 126 -0.69 -24.92 5.94
N LEU A 127 0.37 -24.44 6.60
CA LEU A 127 0.45 -24.41 8.07
C LEU A 127 -0.40 -23.30 8.73
N ARG A 128 -0.99 -22.41 7.93
CA ARG A 128 -1.85 -21.29 8.40
C ARG A 128 -3.31 -21.45 8.00
N SER A 129 -3.68 -22.57 7.39
CA SER A 129 -5.04 -23.00 7.05
C SER A 129 -5.48 -24.12 7.96
#